data_AF-A0A1H2W9D5-F1
#
_entry.id   AF-A0A1H2W9D5-F1
#
_cell.length_a   1.000
_cell.length_b   1.000
_cell.length_c   1.000
_cell.angle_alpha   90.00
_cell.angle_beta   90.00
_cell.angle_gamma   90.00
#
_symmetry.space_group_name_H-M   'P 1'
#
loop_
_entity.id
_entity.type
_entity.pdbx_description
1 polymer ?
#
loop_
_entity_poly.entity_id
_entity_poly.type
_entity_poly.pdbx_seq_one_letter_code
_entity_poly.pdbx_strand_id
1 'polypeptide(L)'
;MADDKNKSGVMLTAQQQVRVSLAMQRVAKMVDKELHKAAGEPVPFSLFTWGGGRSQYVANVERADAKTVMRETLARWDRHEPDLGPPHTDGKGETRQ
;
A
#
# COMPACT_ATOMS: atom_id res chain seq x y z
N MET A 1 6.46 23.23 5.03
CA MET A 1 7.33 22.04 4.93
C MET A 1 7.24 21.33 6.27
N ALA A 2 6.49 20.23 6.35
CA ALA A 2 6.32 19.51 7.62
C ALA A 2 7.46 18.49 7.77
N ASP A 3 8.12 18.53 8.91
CA ASP A 3 9.20 17.63 9.33
C ASP A 3 8.80 16.16 9.16
N ASP A 4 9.39 15.50 8.16
CA ASP A 4 9.26 14.07 7.95
C ASP A 4 10.28 13.33 8.85
N LYS A 5 10.05 13.40 10.16
CA LYS A 5 10.81 12.60 11.13
C LYS A 5 10.40 11.14 10.96
N ASN A 6 11.36 10.30 10.60
CA ASN A 6 11.27 8.84 10.57
C ASN A 6 10.43 8.30 11.74
N LYS A 7 9.20 7.84 11.45
CA LYS A 7 8.20 7.42 12.45
C LYS A 7 8.38 5.98 12.93
N SER A 8 9.47 5.31 12.54
CA SER A 8 9.77 3.92 12.90
C SER A 8 9.83 3.64 14.41
N GLY A 9 10.05 4.68 15.25
CA GLY A 9 10.11 4.58 16.71
C GLY A 9 8.80 4.85 17.46
N VAL A 10 7.66 5.05 16.77
CA VAL A 10 6.40 5.37 17.46
C VAL A 10 5.87 4.17 18.24
N MET A 11 5.83 4.29 19.57
CA MET A 11 5.20 3.32 20.47
C MET A 11 3.73 3.67 20.68
N LEU A 12 2.83 2.82 20.18
CA LEU A 12 1.39 2.97 20.35
C LEU A 12 0.88 2.16 21.54
N THR A 13 0.10 2.79 22.40
CA THR A 13 -0.71 2.10 23.42
C THR A 13 -1.76 1.19 22.78
N ALA A 14 -2.28 0.20 23.52
CA ALA A 14 -3.32 -0.71 23.03
C ALA A 14 -4.56 0.05 22.50
N GLN A 15 -4.98 1.11 23.20
CA GLN A 15 -6.13 1.91 22.79
C GLN A 15 -5.85 2.70 21.49
N GLN A 16 -4.63 3.19 21.30
CA GLN A 16 -4.20 3.82 20.05
C GLN A 16 -4.16 2.80 18.90
N GLN A 17 -3.66 1.58 19.15
CA GLN A 17 -3.66 0.51 18.15
C GLN A 17 -5.09 0.19 17.68
N VAL A 18 -6.05 0.08 18.60
CA VAL A 18 -7.47 -0.10 18.24
C VAL A 18 -7.99 1.05 17.37
N ARG A 19 -7.71 2.30 17.74
CA ARG A 19 -8.14 3.46 16.93
C ARG A 19 -7.52 3.46 15.54
N VAL A 20 -6.26 3.07 15.41
CA VAL A 20 -5.59 2.90 14.11
C VAL A 20 -6.27 1.82 13.30
N SER A 21 -6.54 0.63 13.88
CA SER A 21 -7.22 -0.47 13.18
C SER A 21 -8.59 -0.05 12.63
N LEU A 22 -9.40 0.64 13.45
CA LEU A 22 -10.69 1.17 13.00
C LEU A 22 -10.54 2.22 11.90
N ALA A 23 -9.52 3.08 11.99
CA ALA A 23 -9.22 4.06 10.95
C ALA A 23 -8.76 3.38 9.64
N MET A 24 -7.97 2.31 9.73
CA MET A 24 -7.51 1.55 8.57
C MET A 24 -8.68 0.96 7.77
N GLN A 25 -9.76 0.51 8.42
CA GLN A 25 -10.95 0.05 7.72
C GLN A 25 -11.60 1.16 6.87
N ARG A 26 -11.59 2.40 7.37
CA ARG A 26 -12.07 3.56 6.59
C ARG A 26 -11.10 3.91 5.46
N VAL A 27 -9.80 3.87 5.71
CA VAL A 27 -8.76 4.13 4.71
C VAL A 27 -8.80 3.10 3.58
N ALA A 28 -8.98 1.83 3.90
CA ALA A 28 -9.12 0.75 2.91
C ALA A 28 -10.25 1.03 1.92
N LYS A 29 -11.41 1.48 2.40
CA LYS A 29 -12.55 1.85 1.53
C LYS A 29 -12.23 3.04 0.63
N MET A 30 -11.43 4.00 1.11
CA MET A 30 -10.99 5.13 0.29
C MET A 30 -10.01 4.68 -0.79
N VAL A 31 -9.04 3.83 -0.42
CA VAL A 31 -8.08 3.24 -1.37
C VAL A 31 -8.81 2.45 -2.46
N ASP A 32 -9.72 1.55 -2.08
CA ASP A 32 -10.51 0.75 -3.01
C ASP A 32 -11.25 1.62 -4.02
N LYS A 33 -11.92 2.68 -3.54
CA LYS A 33 -12.66 3.62 -4.39
C LYS A 33 -11.76 4.40 -5.34
N GLU A 34 -10.64 4.92 -4.87
CA GLU A 34 -9.73 5.71 -5.71
C GLU A 34 -9.04 4.85 -6.76
N LEU A 35 -8.62 3.63 -6.41
CA LEU A 35 -8.04 2.69 -7.36
C LEU A 35 -9.08 2.24 -8.40
N HIS A 36 -10.30 1.93 -7.97
CA HIS A 36 -11.39 1.59 -8.88
C HIS A 36 -11.69 2.72 -9.85
N LYS A 37 -11.74 3.97 -9.36
CA LYS A 37 -11.95 5.15 -10.19
C LYS A 37 -10.82 5.36 -11.21
N ALA A 38 -9.58 5.07 -10.84
CA ALA A 38 -8.42 5.24 -11.72
C ALA A 38 -8.32 4.13 -12.78
N ALA A 39 -8.61 2.89 -12.42
CA ALA A 39 -8.48 1.73 -13.31
C ALA A 39 -9.76 1.43 -14.12
N GLY A 40 -10.93 1.91 -13.67
CA GLY A 40 -12.23 1.56 -14.25
C GLY A 40 -12.78 0.20 -13.77
N GLU A 41 -12.02 -0.54 -12.96
CA GLU A 41 -12.39 -1.85 -12.41
C GLU A 41 -11.76 -2.04 -11.01
N PRO A 42 -12.27 -2.97 -10.17
CA PRO A 42 -11.69 -3.22 -8.85
C PRO A 42 -10.22 -3.64 -8.92
N VAL A 43 -9.36 -2.99 -8.15
CA VAL A 43 -7.91 -3.26 -8.12
C VAL A 43 -7.54 -3.98 -6.83
N PRO A 44 -6.81 -5.11 -6.89
CA PRO A 44 -6.22 -5.75 -5.73
C PRO A 44 -5.32 -4.80 -4.94
N PHE A 45 -5.51 -4.71 -3.62
CA PHE A 45 -4.59 -3.99 -2.74
C PHE A 45 -4.45 -4.65 -1.37
N SER A 46 -3.31 -4.35 -0.74
CA SER A 46 -3.09 -4.61 0.67
C SER A 46 -2.48 -3.38 1.33
N LEU A 47 -3.04 -2.99 2.49
CA LEU A 47 -2.60 -1.88 3.29
C LEU A 47 -2.06 -2.42 4.60
N PHE A 48 -0.78 -2.12 4.87
CA PHE A 48 -0.12 -2.48 6.11
C PHE A 48 0.45 -1.22 6.78
N THR A 49 0.43 -1.22 8.11
CA THR A 49 1.09 -0.20 8.93
C THR A 49 1.63 -0.86 10.20
N TRP A 50 2.53 -0.20 10.90
CA TRP A 50 3.17 -0.73 12.09
C TRP A 50 3.46 0.37 13.11
N GLY A 51 3.56 -0.03 14.38
CA GLY A 51 3.89 0.85 15.51
C GLY A 51 3.70 0.11 16.83
N GLY A 52 4.49 0.46 17.86
CA GLY A 52 4.39 -0.19 19.17
C GLY A 52 4.64 -1.70 19.17
N GLY A 53 5.50 -2.19 18.26
CA GLY A 53 5.87 -3.61 18.16
C GLY A 53 4.83 -4.52 17.49
N ARG A 54 3.75 -3.98 16.92
CA ARG A 54 2.76 -4.76 16.16
C ARG A 54 2.49 -4.17 14.79
N SER A 55 2.30 -5.04 13.81
CA SER A 55 1.76 -4.69 12.51
C SER A 55 0.23 -4.78 12.52
N GLN A 56 -0.40 -3.95 11.70
CA GLN A 56 -1.82 -3.95 11.41
C GLN A 56 -2.00 -4.00 9.91
N TYR A 57 -3.07 -4.68 9.45
CA TYR A 57 -3.23 -5.06 8.06
C TYR A 57 -4.71 -5.09 7.66
N VAL A 58 -5.01 -4.62 6.45
CA VAL A 58 -6.32 -4.73 5.78
C VAL A 58 -6.10 -4.88 4.28
N ALA A 59 -6.92 -5.68 3.60
CA ALA A 59 -6.83 -5.90 2.16
C ALA A 59 -8.21 -6.26 1.59
N ASN A 60 -8.38 -6.11 0.28
CA ASN A 60 -9.54 -6.60 -0.47
C ASN A 60 -9.27 -7.94 -1.18
N VAL A 61 -8.13 -8.58 -0.89
CA VAL A 61 -7.73 -9.87 -1.44
C VAL A 61 -7.49 -10.91 -0.35
N GLU A 62 -7.45 -12.17 -0.76
CA GLU A 62 -7.03 -13.27 0.10
C GLU A 62 -5.60 -13.08 0.61
N ARG A 63 -5.36 -13.52 1.85
CA ARG A 63 -4.06 -13.37 2.50
C ARG A 63 -2.94 -14.09 1.74
N ALA A 64 -3.26 -15.17 1.02
CA ALA A 64 -2.30 -15.90 0.20
C ALA A 64 -1.75 -15.02 -0.94
N ASP A 65 -2.62 -14.32 -1.66
CA ASP A 65 -2.25 -13.47 -2.78
C ASP A 65 -1.42 -12.26 -2.32
N ALA A 66 -1.85 -11.62 -1.22
CA ALA A 66 -1.10 -10.53 -0.62
C ALA A 66 0.31 -10.96 -0.18
N LYS A 67 0.46 -12.16 0.37
CA LYS A 67 1.79 -12.72 0.72
C LYS A 67 2.66 -12.91 -0.52
N THR A 68 2.08 -13.39 -1.62
CA THR A 68 2.82 -13.60 -2.88
C THR A 68 3.36 -12.28 -3.42
N VAL A 69 2.50 -11.26 -3.54
CA VAL A 69 2.92 -9.93 -4.04
C VAL A 69 3.89 -9.24 -3.08
N MET A 70 3.68 -9.33 -1.76
CA MET A 70 4.60 -8.77 -0.77
C MET A 70 6.01 -9.38 -0.88
N ARG A 71 6.13 -10.70 -1.08
CA ARG A 71 7.44 -11.35 -1.28
C ARG A 71 8.12 -10.85 -2.55
N GLU A 72 7.35 -10.67 -3.61
CA GLU A 72 7.84 -10.13 -4.87
C GLU A 72 8.39 -8.72 -4.69
N THR A 73 7.65 -7.85 -3.98
CA THR A 73 8.08 -6.49 -3.63
C THR A 73 9.33 -6.48 -2.75
N LEU A 74 9.38 -7.31 -1.69
CA LEU A 74 10.57 -7.44 -0.85
C LEU A 74 11.79 -7.87 -1.67
N ALA A 75 11.62 -8.83 -2.59
CA ALA A 75 12.71 -9.26 -3.46
C ALA A 75 13.20 -8.15 -4.40
N ARG A 76 12.33 -7.22 -4.84
CA ARG A 76 12.74 -6.04 -5.62
C ARG A 76 13.57 -5.06 -4.78
N TRP A 77 13.12 -4.80 -3.56
CA TRP A 77 13.85 -3.95 -2.62
C TRP A 77 15.23 -4.52 -2.29
N ASP A 78 15.34 -5.84 -2.09
CA ASP A 78 16.63 -6.51 -1.88
C ASP A 78 17.57 -6.37 -3.09
N ARG A 79 17.03 -6.18 -4.29
CA ARG A 79 17.81 -5.91 -5.52
C ARG A 79 18.09 -4.43 -5.75
N HIS A 80 17.71 -3.55 -4.82
CA HIS A 80 17.80 -2.08 -4.96
C HIS A 80 17.11 -1.55 -6.23
N GLU A 81 16.07 -2.23 -6.72
CA GLU A 81 15.26 -1.70 -7.80
C GLU A 81 14.55 -0.42 -7.33
N PRO A 82 14.49 0.64 -8.15
CA PRO A 82 13.81 1.87 -7.77
C PRO A 82 12.32 1.61 -7.53
N ASP A 83 11.76 2.26 -6.51
CA ASP A 83 10.32 2.25 -6.30
C ASP A 83 9.65 2.70 -7.60
N LEU A 84 8.73 1.88 -8.11
CA LEU A 84 8.04 2.15 -9.35
C LEU A 84 7.28 3.49 -9.23
N GLY A 85 7.85 4.54 -9.82
CA GLY A 85 7.11 5.74 -10.17
C GLY A 85 5.97 5.39 -11.14
N PRO A 86 5.02 6.32 -11.40
CA PRO A 86 4.03 6.09 -12.43
C PRO A 86 4.75 5.65 -13.71
N PRO A 87 4.26 4.60 -14.43
CA PRO A 87 4.80 4.26 -15.73
C PRO A 87 4.85 5.56 -16.52
N HIS A 88 6.04 5.99 -16.94
CA HIS A 88 6.12 7.12 -17.86
C HIS A 88 5.28 6.70 -19.06
N THR A 89 4.20 7.43 -19.33
CA THR A 89 3.51 7.32 -20.59
C THR A 89 4.46 7.90 -21.62
N ASP A 90 5.40 7.09 -22.09
CA ASP A 90 6.13 7.38 -23.31
C ASP A 90 5.04 7.44 -24.37
N GLY A 91 4.63 8.67 -24.73
CA GLY A 91 3.49 8.97 -25.60
C GLY A 91 3.68 8.46 -27.02
N LYS A 92 3.67 7.14 -27.18
CA LYS A 92 3.55 6.42 -28.45
C LYS A 92 2.50 5.35 -28.26
N GLY A 93 1.25 5.79 -28.36
CA GLY A 93 0.23 4.93 -28.93
C GLY A 93 0.73 4.49 -30.31
N GLU A 94 1.33 3.30 -30.38
CA GLU A 94 1.56 2.65 -31.65
C GLU A 94 0.21 2.14 -32.15
N THR A 95 -0.52 3.03 -32.84
CA THR A 95 -1.35 2.59 -33.96
C THR A 95 -0.39 2.06 -35.03
N ARG A 96 -0.29 0.75 -35.18
CA ARG A 96 0.19 0.15 -36.42
C ARG A 96 -1.03 -0.33 -37.21
N GLN A 97 -1.25 0.35 -38.33
CA GLN A 97 -1.95 -0.18 -39.50
C GLN A 97 -1.20 -1.39 -40.06
#